data_AF-A0A519YG01-F1
#
_entry.id   AF-A0A519YG01-F1
#
_cell.length_a   1.000
_cell.length_b   1.000
_cell.length_c   1.000
_cell.angle_alpha   90.00
_cell.angle_beta   90.00
_cell.angle_gamma   90.00
#
_symmetry.space_group_name_H-M   'P 1'
#
loop_
_entity.id
_entity.type
_entity.pdbx_description
1 polymer ?
#
loop_
_entity_poly.entity_id
_entity_poly.type
_entity_poly.pdbx_seq_one_letter_code
_entity_poly.pdbx_strand_id
1 'polypeptide(L)'
;LPAFVTKLEPYWQAFTASGEAGFSEYLVARGDEVADSLLGVTDERIEGSDRGAVKKVYSSLRPSAKKNVIEALPRLGVLVQKHAN
;
A
#
# COMPACT_ATOMS: atom_id res chain seq x y z
N LEU A 1 -10.09 -4.18 -5.53
CA LEU A 1 -8.74 -4.77 -5.64
C LEU A 1 -7.90 -4.21 -6.78
N PRO A 2 -8.43 -3.98 -8.01
CA PRO A 2 -7.61 -3.48 -9.13
C PRO A 2 -6.78 -2.23 -8.78
N ALA A 3 -7.39 -1.25 -8.10
CA ALA A 3 -6.69 -0.02 -7.69
C ALA A 3 -5.48 -0.27 -6.76
N PHE A 4 -5.55 -1.26 -5.85
CA PHE A 4 -4.41 -1.59 -4.99
C PHE A 4 -3.28 -2.25 -5.77
N VAL A 5 -3.61 -3.10 -6.75
CA VAL A 5 -2.62 -3.67 -7.67
C VAL A 5 -1.97 -2.56 -8.49
N THR A 6 -2.74 -1.61 -9.01
CA THR A 6 -2.21 -0.42 -9.71
C THR A 6 -1.24 0.39 -8.85
N LYS A 7 -1.52 0.55 -7.55
CA LYS A 7 -0.59 1.23 -6.64
C LYS A 7 0.65 0.40 -6.32
N LEU A 8 0.57 -0.94 -6.38
CA LEU A 8 1.67 -1.84 -6.09
C LEU A 8 2.58 -2.08 -7.31
N GLU A 9 2.05 -1.96 -8.52
CA GLU A 9 2.75 -2.22 -9.79
C GLU A 9 4.09 -1.48 -9.92
N PRO A 10 4.21 -0.17 -9.61
CA PRO A 10 5.50 0.52 -9.73
C PRO A 10 6.57 -0.06 -8.81
N TYR A 11 6.18 -0.54 -7.62
CA TYR A 11 7.10 -1.19 -6.68
C TYR A 11 7.54 -2.55 -7.20
N TRP A 12 6.62 -3.32 -7.81
CA TRP A 12 6.96 -4.59 -8.44
C TRP A 12 7.94 -4.42 -9.60
N GLN A 13 7.67 -3.47 -10.50
CA GLN A 13 8.56 -3.18 -11.63
C GLN A 13 9.95 -2.73 -11.14
N ALA A 14 10.01 -1.80 -10.19
CA ALA A 14 11.27 -1.34 -9.61
C ALA A 14 12.04 -2.46 -8.89
N PHE A 15 11.34 -3.34 -8.16
CA PHE A 15 11.92 -4.53 -7.54
C PHE A 15 12.53 -5.48 -8.59
N THR A 16 11.79 -5.81 -9.66
CA THR A 16 12.31 -6.70 -10.70
C THR A 16 13.52 -6.13 -11.43
N ALA A 17 13.61 -4.80 -11.53
CA ALA A 17 14.77 -4.11 -12.09
C ALA A 17 15.96 -3.96 -11.13
N SER A 18 15.75 -4.01 -9.81
CA SER A 18 16.81 -3.82 -8.82
C SER A 18 17.66 -5.07 -8.59
N GLY A 19 17.13 -6.25 -8.92
CA GLY A 19 17.80 -7.54 -8.67
C GLY A 19 17.82 -7.95 -7.19
N GLU A 20 17.02 -7.28 -6.34
CA GLU A 20 16.81 -7.70 -4.95
C GLU A 20 16.17 -9.09 -4.90
N ALA A 21 16.52 -9.89 -3.89
CA ALA A 21 16.13 -11.31 -3.83
C ALA A 21 14.66 -11.54 -3.46
N GLY A 22 14.02 -10.59 -2.75
CA GLY A 22 12.69 -10.78 -2.18
C GLY A 22 11.86 -9.50 -2.18
N PHE A 23 10.62 -9.63 -2.64
CA PHE A 23 9.70 -8.51 -2.71
C PHE A 23 9.18 -8.11 -1.31
N SER A 24 9.12 -9.07 -0.39
CA SER A 24 8.82 -8.80 1.03
C SER A 24 9.80 -7.79 1.62
N GLU A 25 11.10 -8.06 1.51
CA GLU A 25 12.18 -7.22 2.01
C GLU A 25 12.17 -5.86 1.30
N TYR A 26 11.94 -5.86 -0.01
CA TYR A 26 11.82 -4.64 -0.82
C TYR A 26 10.71 -3.71 -0.30
N LEU A 27 9.52 -4.25 0.00
CA LEU A 27 8.39 -3.48 0.52
C LEU A 27 8.62 -3.02 1.95
N VAL A 28 9.19 -3.86 2.82
CA VAL A 28 9.46 -3.52 4.22
C VAL A 28 10.47 -2.38 4.33
N ALA A 29 11.53 -2.39 3.51
CA ALA A 29 12.51 -1.31 3.45
C ALA A 29 11.90 0.04 3.02
N ARG A 30 10.73 0.02 2.36
CA ARG A 30 10.00 1.19 1.85
C ARG A 30 8.62 1.33 2.50
N GLY A 31 8.48 0.81 3.73
CA GLY A 31 7.17 0.56 4.31
C GLY A 31 6.26 1.78 4.39
N ASP A 32 6.81 2.94 4.76
CA ASP A 32 6.05 4.19 4.81
C ASP A 32 5.49 4.61 3.44
N GLU A 33 6.32 4.56 2.40
CA GLU A 33 5.98 4.96 1.02
C GLU A 33 4.93 4.02 0.42
N VAL A 34 5.15 2.71 0.58
CA VAL A 34 4.24 1.67 0.12
C VAL A 34 2.90 1.78 0.83
N ALA A 35 2.91 1.96 2.16
CA ALA A 35 1.69 2.08 2.93
C ALA A 35 0.88 3.33 2.56
N ASP A 36 1.54 4.48 2.36
CA ASP A 36 0.88 5.69 1.89
C ASP A 36 0.31 5.52 0.48
N SER A 37 1.02 4.83 -0.43
CA SER A 37 0.52 4.53 -1.78
C SER A 37 -0.72 3.64 -1.77
N LEU A 38 -0.73 2.59 -0.93
CA LEU A 38 -1.89 1.71 -0.78
C LEU A 38 -3.07 2.43 -0.14
N LEU A 39 -2.84 3.23 0.92
CA LEU A 39 -3.88 4.05 1.54
C LEU A 39 -4.38 5.17 0.62
N GLY A 40 -3.59 5.58 -0.38
CA GLY A 40 -4.02 6.50 -1.42
C GLY A 40 -5.32 6.07 -2.12
N VAL A 41 -5.56 4.76 -2.27
CA VAL A 41 -6.83 4.23 -2.83
C VAL A 41 -8.03 4.62 -1.96
N THR A 42 -7.88 4.54 -0.64
CA THR A 42 -8.96 4.94 0.29
C THR A 42 -9.02 6.45 0.45
N ASP A 43 -7.88 7.14 0.40
CA ASP A 43 -7.81 8.61 0.41
C ASP A 43 -8.64 9.19 -0.75
N GLU A 44 -8.37 8.76 -1.99
CA GLU A 44 -9.09 9.19 -3.20
C GLU A 44 -10.60 8.99 -3.08
N ARG A 45 -11.03 7.86 -2.50
CA ARG A 45 -12.45 7.56 -2.30
C ARG A 45 -13.11 8.48 -1.27
N ILE A 46 -12.39 8.83 -0.21
CA ILE A 46 -12.88 9.71 0.84
C ILE A 46 -12.91 11.16 0.37
N GLU A 47 -11.92 11.58 -0.41
CA GLU A 47 -11.85 12.91 -1.01
C GLU A 47 -13.05 13.21 -1.90
N GLY A 48 -13.48 12.24 -2.71
CA GLY A 48 -14.67 12.33 -3.56
C GLY A 48 -16.03 12.30 -2.85
N SER A 49 -16.05 12.18 -1.51
CA SER A 49 -17.30 12.20 -0.72
C SER A 49 -17.73 13.63 -0.39
N ASP A 50 -19.03 13.92 -0.40
CA ASP A 50 -19.54 15.23 0.07
C ASP A 50 -19.75 15.29 1.60
N ARG A 51 -19.49 14.19 2.31
CA ARG A 51 -19.76 14.07 3.75
C ARG A 51 -18.56 14.48 4.58
N GLY A 52 -18.49 15.75 4.97
CA GLY A 52 -17.39 16.31 5.77
C GLY A 52 -17.08 15.55 7.08
N ALA A 53 -18.11 15.05 7.78
CA ALA A 53 -17.92 14.24 8.98
C ALA A 53 -17.16 12.93 8.71
N VAL A 54 -17.42 12.28 7.57
CA VAL A 54 -16.73 11.05 7.15
C VAL A 54 -15.27 11.34 6.84
N LYS A 55 -14.97 12.45 6.14
CA LYS A 55 -13.58 12.89 5.88
C LYS A 55 -12.80 13.09 7.17
N LYS A 56 -13.41 13.76 8.15
CA LYS A 56 -12.78 14.05 9.45
C LYS A 56 -12.48 12.77 10.24
N VAL A 57 -13.46 11.87 10.36
CA VAL A 57 -13.27 10.59 11.05
C VAL A 57 -12.19 9.77 10.36
N TYR A 58 -12.25 9.62 9.03
CA TYR A 58 -11.24 8.91 8.26
C TYR A 58 -9.84 9.49 8.48
N SER A 59 -9.68 10.81 8.36
CA SER A 59 -8.39 11.48 8.56
C SER A 59 -7.79 11.18 9.95
N SER A 60 -8.60 11.10 11.00
CA SER A 60 -8.14 10.74 12.34
C SER A 60 -7.67 9.28 12.46
N LEU A 61 -8.26 8.37 11.67
CA LEU A 61 -7.95 6.94 11.69
C LEU A 61 -6.82 6.55 10.72
N ARG A 62 -6.57 7.35 9.68
CA ARG A 62 -5.55 7.08 8.64
C ARG A 62 -4.16 6.76 9.22
N PRO A 63 -3.64 7.48 10.23
CA PRO A 63 -2.32 7.16 10.79
C PRO A 63 -2.26 5.76 11.43
N SER A 64 -3.35 5.32 12.09
CA SER A 64 -3.44 3.97 12.63
C SER A 64 -3.56 2.94 11.51
N ALA A 65 -4.35 3.22 10.47
CA ALA A 65 -4.42 2.36 9.28
C ALA A 65 -3.05 2.17 8.64
N LYS A 66 -2.23 3.23 8.55
CA LYS A 66 -0.86 3.15 8.01
C LYS A 66 0.01 2.15 8.75
N LYS A 67 -0.02 2.19 10.09
CA LYS A 67 0.71 1.22 10.93
C LYS A 67 0.30 -0.23 10.62
N ASN A 68 -1.01 -0.49 10.55
CA ASN A 68 -1.54 -1.80 10.22
C ASN A 68 -1.12 -2.27 8.80
N VAL A 69 -1.08 -1.35 7.84
CA VAL A 69 -0.61 -1.68 6.48
C VAL A 69 0.87 -2.03 6.48
N ILE A 70 1.71 -1.25 7.16
CA ILE A 70 3.16 -1.53 7.30
C ILE A 70 3.38 -2.92 7.91
N GLU A 71 2.68 -3.25 9.00
CA GLU A 71 2.76 -4.56 9.66
C GLU A 71 2.35 -5.73 8.74
N ALA A 72 1.48 -5.47 7.75
CA ALA A 72 1.03 -6.47 6.79
C ALA A 72 1.97 -6.63 5.58
N LEU A 73 2.89 -5.70 5.33
CA LEU A 73 3.75 -5.70 4.14
C LEU A 73 4.59 -6.97 3.95
N PRO A 74 5.20 -7.58 5.00
CA PRO A 74 5.98 -8.81 4.81
C PRO A 74 5.13 -9.93 4.19
N ARG A 75 3.92 -10.13 4.73
CA ARG A 75 3.00 -11.16 4.24
C ARG A 75 2.46 -10.83 2.86
N LEU A 76 2.20 -9.55 2.58
CA LEU A 76 1.76 -9.09 1.27
C LEU A 76 2.82 -9.35 0.20
N GLY A 77 4.09 -9.02 0.48
CA GLY A 77 5.20 -9.23 -0.45
C GLY A 77 5.37 -10.71 -0.82
N VAL A 78 5.33 -11.61 0.17
CA VAL A 78 5.37 -13.06 -0.06
C VAL A 78 4.21 -13.52 -0.96
N LEU A 79 2.99 -13.05 -0.69
CA LEU A 79 1.83 -13.43 -1.47
C LEU A 79 1.92 -12.96 -2.92
N VAL A 80 2.34 -11.71 -3.14
CA VAL A 80 2.45 -11.13 -4.47
C VAL A 80 3.56 -11.81 -5.26
N GLN A 81 4.75 -11.99 -4.68
CA GLN A 81 5.86 -12.68 -5.35
C GLN A 81 5.51 -14.12 -5.72
N LYS A 82 4.69 -14.81 -4.93
CA LYS A 82 4.20 -16.15 -5.25
C LYS A 82 3.27 -16.19 -6.47
N HIS A 83 2.49 -15.13 -6.71
CA HIS A 83 1.43 -15.10 -7.73
C HIS A 83 1.75 -14.23 -8.96
N ALA A 84 2.82 -13.44 -8.90
CA ALA A 84 3.32 -12.64 -10.01
C ALA A 84 4.36 -13.38 -10.88
N ASN A 85 4.81 -14.57 -10.42
CA ASN A 85 5.65 -15.50 -11.18
C ASN A 85 4.81 -16.50 -11.97
#